data_AF-A0A7X3WMD6-F1
#
_entry.id   AF-A0A7X3WMD6-F1
#
_cell.length_a   1.000
_cell.length_b   1.000
_cell.length_c   1.000
_cell.angle_alpha   90.00
_cell.angle_beta   90.00
_cell.angle_gamma   90.00
#
_symmetry.space_group_name_H-M   'P 1'
#
loop_
_entity.id
_entity.type
_entity.pdbx_description
1 polymer ?
#
loop_
_entity_poly.entity_id
_entity_poly.type
_entity_poly.pdbx_seq_one_letter_code
_entity_poly.pdbx_strand_id
1 'polypeptide(L)'
;MNQELLQQHIKSYLKYLRSDQGSAESSERADRCHWYQRYTQDRIEGMSEDEFFEFISNLYALRGWGNKKYFVDNLIQKNGFFKALKEELAMLVWGQNPIENRWDHFRSNVKGIGPAMMSEILAHIHPNECAIWNRRVYEGLSYLEVKSLPRHNYQLTGETYKQITALQSDIAKELTRAGMKDVDLIWVDYFIWKELKGNGPLKDVYDDPKPVTDPQETKFLHDEVRDKIAEIGTWLGLESNTEITVSRGSRVDAIWEATIGNMGRVIYVFEVQTKGSIDSLIVNLFKSLNNPAVQGVVAVSDAQQIEKIRAHAAGMAGLSAKLKCWDYQDVLIVHESLERVNESINSLELVPQSF
;
A
#
# COMPACT_ATOMS: atom_id res chain seq x y z
N MET A 1 13.68 21.26 -1.67
CA MET A 1 12.90 21.54 -0.46
C MET A 1 12.91 23.05 -0.22
N ASN A 2 11.73 23.66 -0.18
CA ASN A 2 11.52 25.07 0.11
C ASN A 2 11.77 25.33 1.60
N GLN A 3 12.91 25.96 1.91
CA GLN A 3 13.37 26.18 3.28
C GLN A 3 12.54 27.23 4.02
N GLU A 4 12.07 28.26 3.33
CA GLU A 4 11.24 29.30 3.95
C GLU A 4 9.89 28.74 4.41
N LEU A 5 9.25 27.95 3.55
CA LEU A 5 8.00 27.27 3.84
C LEU A 5 8.14 26.27 5.00
N LEU A 6 9.23 25.48 4.99
CA LEU A 6 9.53 24.56 6.09
C LEU A 6 9.65 25.31 7.43
N GLN A 7 10.42 26.39 7.50
CA GLN A 7 10.62 27.16 8.72
C GLN A 7 9.33 27.83 9.23
N GLN A 8 8.43 28.23 8.33
CA GLN A 8 7.10 28.73 8.70
C GLN A 8 6.29 27.66 9.44
N HIS A 9 6.23 26.44 8.89
CA HIS A 9 5.48 25.34 9.49
C HIS A 9 6.13 24.83 10.79
N ILE A 10 7.46 24.81 10.88
CA ILE A 10 8.14 24.45 12.14
C ILE A 10 7.73 25.40 13.28
N LYS A 11 7.63 26.71 13.03
CA LYS A 11 7.18 27.68 14.04
C LYS A 11 5.74 27.42 14.50
N SER A 12 4.85 27.10 13.56
CA SER A 12 3.46 26.72 13.86
C SER A 12 3.41 25.45 14.72
N TYR A 13 4.15 24.43 14.31
CA TYR A 13 4.22 23.15 14.99
C TYR A 13 4.70 23.27 16.44
N LEU A 14 5.77 24.02 16.66
CA LEU A 14 6.31 24.28 18.00
C LEU A 14 5.31 24.97 18.93
N LYS A 15 4.45 25.84 18.38
CA LYS A 15 3.36 26.45 19.15
C LYS A 15 2.29 25.41 19.49
N TYR A 16 1.96 24.54 18.55
CA TYR A 16 0.97 23.48 18.75
C TYR A 16 1.41 22.42 19.77
N LEU A 17 2.68 22.00 19.77
CA LEU A 17 3.20 21.03 20.74
C LEU A 17 3.09 21.49 22.20
N ARG A 18 2.91 22.80 22.45
CA ARG A 18 2.67 23.37 23.80
C ARG A 18 1.21 23.31 24.23
N SER A 19 0.31 22.88 23.37
CA SER A 19 -1.10 22.67 23.72
C SER A 19 -1.30 21.30 24.36
N ASP A 20 -2.37 21.16 25.15
CA ASP A 20 -2.74 19.88 25.77
C ASP A 20 -2.94 18.78 24.73
N GLN A 21 -3.58 19.13 23.60
CA GLN A 21 -3.78 18.20 22.49
C GLN A 21 -2.44 17.77 21.86
N GLY A 22 -1.53 18.72 21.61
CA GLY A 22 -0.21 18.40 21.05
C GLY A 22 0.61 17.48 21.97
N SER A 23 0.52 17.70 23.29
CA SER A 23 1.17 16.86 24.30
C SER A 23 0.59 15.44 24.34
N ALA A 24 -0.75 15.31 24.38
CA ALA A 24 -1.41 14.00 24.41
C ALA A 24 -1.11 13.17 23.14
N GLU A 25 -1.21 13.78 21.96
CA GLU A 25 -0.90 13.12 20.68
C GLU A 25 0.58 12.74 20.53
N SER A 26 1.48 13.46 21.21
CA SER A 26 2.91 13.12 21.26
C SER A 26 3.15 11.90 22.16
N SER A 27 2.46 11.84 23.31
CA SER A 27 2.54 10.69 24.22
C SER A 27 2.05 9.41 23.55
N GLU A 28 0.93 9.45 22.82
CA GLU A 28 0.40 8.29 22.09
C GLU A 28 1.44 7.68 21.14
N ARG A 29 2.19 8.54 20.42
CA ARG A 29 3.23 8.12 19.48
C ARG A 29 4.44 7.52 20.18
N ALA A 30 4.86 8.12 21.29
CA ALA A 30 5.94 7.57 22.12
C ALA A 30 5.57 6.19 22.68
N ASP A 31 4.35 6.04 23.20
CA ASP A 31 3.84 4.77 23.73
C ASP A 31 3.78 3.69 22.64
N ARG A 32 3.41 4.06 21.42
CA ARG A 32 3.41 3.17 20.26
C ARG A 32 4.82 2.72 19.87
N CYS A 33 5.80 3.63 19.86
CA CYS A 33 7.20 3.27 19.63
C CYS A 33 7.69 2.30 20.71
N HIS A 34 7.46 2.61 21.98
CA HIS A 34 7.79 1.72 23.09
C HIS A 34 7.15 0.34 22.94
N TRP A 35 5.90 0.28 22.46
CA TRP A 35 5.20 -0.98 22.23
C TRP A 35 5.91 -1.85 21.18
N TYR A 36 6.27 -1.27 20.03
CA TYR A 36 6.95 -1.94 18.91
C TYR A 36 8.42 -2.29 19.22
N GLN A 37 9.13 -1.45 19.98
CA GLN A 37 10.53 -1.70 20.37
C GLN A 37 10.71 -2.94 21.26
N ARG A 38 9.63 -3.48 21.83
CA ARG A 38 9.65 -4.77 22.55
C ARG A 38 9.78 -5.98 21.62
N TYR A 39 9.71 -5.81 20.30
CA TYR A 39 9.80 -6.87 19.31
C TYR A 39 11.25 -7.02 18.81
N THR A 40 12.06 -7.68 19.65
CA THR A 40 13.42 -8.12 19.29
C THR A 40 13.38 -9.15 18.16
N GLN A 41 14.53 -9.44 17.57
CA GLN A 41 14.65 -10.49 16.55
C GLN A 41 14.05 -11.82 17.02
N ASP A 42 14.50 -12.32 18.18
CA ASP A 42 14.00 -13.58 18.78
C ASP A 42 12.49 -13.55 19.01
N ARG A 43 11.94 -12.40 19.42
CA ARG A 43 10.50 -12.26 19.63
C ARG A 43 9.75 -12.32 18.31
N ILE A 44 10.22 -11.63 17.28
CA ILE A 44 9.60 -11.64 15.94
C ILE A 44 9.61 -13.07 15.38
N GLU A 45 10.73 -13.76 15.43
CA GLU A 45 10.86 -15.14 14.97
C GLU A 45 10.00 -16.11 15.80
N GLY A 46 9.83 -15.82 17.09
CA GLY A 46 9.05 -16.59 18.06
C GLY A 46 7.54 -16.35 18.07
N MET A 47 7.01 -15.31 17.40
CA MET A 47 5.60 -14.91 17.54
C MET A 47 4.61 -16.04 17.24
N SER A 48 3.56 -16.16 18.04
CA SER A 48 2.34 -16.90 17.66
C SER A 48 1.54 -16.15 16.58
N GLU A 49 0.54 -16.80 15.97
CA GLU A 49 -0.35 -16.11 15.03
C GLU A 49 -1.16 -14.99 15.71
N ASP A 50 -1.50 -15.16 17.00
CA ASP A 50 -2.18 -14.13 17.79
C ASP A 50 -1.27 -12.93 18.07
N GLU A 51 -0.01 -13.17 18.45
CA GLU A 51 0.97 -12.09 18.64
C GLU A 51 1.29 -11.36 17.34
N PHE A 52 1.31 -12.08 16.22
CA PHE A 52 1.47 -11.47 14.89
C PHE A 52 0.24 -10.66 14.48
N PHE A 53 -0.96 -11.14 14.80
CA PHE A 53 -2.18 -10.36 14.64
C PHE A 53 -2.12 -9.06 15.43
N GLU A 54 -1.71 -9.09 16.70
CA GLU A 54 -1.50 -7.87 17.50
C GLU A 54 -0.45 -6.95 16.86
N PHE A 55 0.69 -7.50 16.45
CA PHE A 55 1.79 -6.78 15.80
C PHE A 55 1.36 -6.01 14.56
N ILE A 56 0.67 -6.69 13.65
CA ILE A 56 0.24 -6.14 12.37
C ILE A 56 -0.98 -5.23 12.55
N SER A 57 -1.98 -5.64 13.33
CA SER A 57 -3.23 -4.88 13.54
C SER A 57 -3.02 -3.54 14.23
N ASN A 58 -1.90 -3.39 14.95
CA ASN A 58 -1.52 -2.14 15.55
C ASN A 58 -0.91 -1.15 14.53
N LEU A 59 -0.73 -1.46 13.25
CA LEU A 59 -0.25 -0.47 12.28
C LEU A 59 -1.32 0.60 11.96
N TYR A 60 -0.90 1.86 11.83
CA TYR A 60 -1.71 2.93 11.27
C TYR A 60 -2.13 2.62 9.84
N ALA A 61 -1.26 1.97 9.05
CA ALA A 61 -1.59 1.49 7.71
C ALA A 61 -2.77 0.49 7.68
N LEU A 62 -3.16 -0.11 8.81
CA LEU A 62 -4.34 -0.97 8.92
C LEU A 62 -5.61 -0.29 9.43
N ARG A 63 -5.63 1.03 9.60
CA ARG A 63 -6.85 1.75 10.03
C ARG A 63 -8.00 1.66 9.02
N GLY A 64 -7.69 1.54 7.73
CA GLY A 64 -8.70 1.31 6.68
C GLY A 64 -9.38 -0.07 6.76
N TRP A 65 -8.84 -1.00 7.54
CA TRP A 65 -9.39 -2.35 7.68
C TRP A 65 -10.26 -2.48 8.93
N GLY A 66 -11.56 -2.71 8.73
CA GLY A 66 -12.49 -2.99 9.82
C GLY A 66 -12.24 -4.37 10.42
N ASN A 67 -12.29 -5.41 9.58
CA ASN A 67 -11.90 -6.78 9.96
C ASN A 67 -10.40 -7.00 9.71
N LYS A 68 -9.58 -6.65 10.70
CA LYS A 68 -8.13 -6.84 10.63
C LYS A 68 -7.72 -8.31 10.70
N LYS A 69 -8.52 -9.16 11.34
CA LYS A 69 -8.21 -10.59 11.47
C LYS A 69 -8.23 -11.25 10.10
N TYR A 70 -9.26 -10.96 9.31
CA TYR A 70 -9.34 -11.37 7.90
C TYR A 70 -8.11 -10.92 7.10
N PHE A 71 -7.67 -9.66 7.27
CA PHE A 71 -6.46 -9.17 6.60
C PHE A 71 -5.22 -10.00 6.98
N VAL A 72 -4.99 -10.20 8.29
CA VAL A 72 -3.83 -10.93 8.80
C VAL A 72 -3.84 -12.40 8.37
N ASP A 73 -5.00 -13.05 8.42
CA ASP A 73 -5.15 -14.44 7.98
C ASP A 73 -4.86 -14.59 6.49
N ASN A 74 -5.37 -13.65 5.68
CA ASN A 74 -5.08 -13.62 4.25
C ASN A 74 -3.60 -13.36 3.96
N LEU A 75 -2.96 -12.47 4.74
CA LEU A 75 -1.54 -12.20 4.66
C LEU A 75 -0.70 -13.46 4.96
N ILE A 76 -1.03 -14.20 6.01
CA ILE A 76 -0.36 -15.47 6.34
C ILE A 76 -0.57 -16.48 5.20
N GLN A 77 -1.81 -16.64 4.73
CA GLN A 77 -2.15 -17.58 3.67
C GLN A 77 -1.41 -17.29 2.36
N LYS A 78 -1.33 -16.02 1.94
CA LYS A 78 -0.63 -15.60 0.71
C LYS A 78 0.86 -15.90 0.72
N ASN A 79 1.47 -15.92 1.90
CA ASN A 79 2.90 -16.20 2.08
C ASN A 79 3.18 -17.68 2.41
N GLY A 80 2.14 -18.53 2.46
CA GLY A 80 2.21 -19.99 2.52
C GLY A 80 2.66 -20.60 3.84
N PHE A 81 3.71 -20.06 4.46
CA PHE A 81 4.27 -20.54 5.72
C PHE A 81 4.50 -19.40 6.69
N PHE A 82 3.75 -19.40 7.80
CA PHE A 82 3.86 -18.37 8.83
C PHE A 82 5.29 -18.23 9.39
N LYS A 83 6.03 -19.35 9.53
CA LYS A 83 7.43 -19.33 9.94
C LYS A 83 8.31 -18.51 9.00
N ALA A 84 8.23 -18.74 7.69
CA ALA A 84 9.04 -18.01 6.70
C ALA A 84 8.69 -16.52 6.69
N LEU A 85 7.41 -16.17 6.83
CA LEU A 85 6.97 -14.77 6.94
C LEU A 85 7.61 -14.05 8.13
N LYS A 86 7.69 -14.70 9.29
CA LYS A 86 8.36 -14.15 10.47
C LYS A 86 9.87 -13.99 10.29
N GLU A 87 10.52 -14.96 9.65
CA GLU A 87 11.96 -14.90 9.35
C GLU A 87 12.27 -13.74 8.37
N GLU A 88 11.46 -13.56 7.34
CA GLU A 88 11.57 -12.41 6.42
C GLU A 88 11.37 -11.08 7.16
N LEU A 89 10.36 -10.99 8.04
CA LEU A 89 10.12 -9.81 8.86
C LEU A 89 11.28 -9.52 9.83
N ALA A 90 11.81 -10.56 10.48
CA ALA A 90 12.96 -10.44 11.36
C ALA A 90 14.19 -9.94 10.59
N MET A 91 14.42 -10.45 9.38
CA MET A 91 15.51 -10.00 8.53
C MET A 91 15.32 -8.56 8.04
N LEU A 92 14.08 -8.16 7.71
CA LEU A 92 13.76 -6.77 7.37
C LEU A 92 14.12 -5.84 8.53
N VAL A 93 13.76 -6.19 9.77
CA VAL A 93 13.89 -5.30 10.92
C VAL A 93 15.30 -5.32 11.55
N TRP A 94 15.87 -6.51 11.74
CA TRP A 94 17.09 -6.74 12.54
C TRP A 94 18.27 -7.29 11.73
N GLY A 95 18.09 -7.53 10.43
CA GLY A 95 19.16 -8.03 9.58
C GLY A 95 20.37 -7.08 9.53
N GLN A 96 21.56 -7.65 9.40
CA GLN A 96 22.83 -6.91 9.41
C GLN A 96 23.18 -6.28 8.05
N ASN A 97 22.46 -6.64 6.98
CA ASN A 97 22.64 -6.04 5.67
C ASN A 97 22.19 -4.57 5.67
N PRO A 98 22.73 -3.74 4.77
CA PRO A 98 22.24 -2.38 4.55
C PRO A 98 20.73 -2.34 4.34
N ILE A 99 20.08 -1.26 4.79
CA ILE A 99 18.62 -1.13 4.77
C ILE A 99 18.06 -1.27 3.35
N GLU A 100 18.76 -0.74 2.35
CA GLU A 100 18.39 -0.85 0.95
C GLU A 100 18.24 -2.31 0.49
N ASN A 101 19.17 -3.18 0.91
CA ASN A 101 19.16 -4.59 0.55
C ASN A 101 18.08 -5.36 1.31
N ARG A 102 17.89 -5.06 2.60
CA ARG A 102 16.82 -5.67 3.42
C ARG A 102 15.44 -5.32 2.87
N TRP A 103 15.25 -4.07 2.50
CA TRP A 103 14.02 -3.56 1.92
C TRP A 103 13.67 -4.27 0.61
N ASP A 104 14.60 -4.30 -0.35
CA ASP A 104 14.36 -4.91 -1.66
C ASP A 104 14.16 -6.43 -1.57
N HIS A 105 14.90 -7.09 -0.68
CA HIS A 105 14.70 -8.52 -0.42
C HIS A 105 13.31 -8.78 0.15
N PHE A 106 12.92 -8.11 1.23
CA PHE A 106 11.63 -8.34 1.86
C PHE A 106 10.49 -8.11 0.87
N ARG A 107 10.54 -6.99 0.15
CA ARG A 107 9.54 -6.62 -0.85
C ARG A 107 9.41 -7.62 -1.99
N SER A 108 10.49 -8.33 -2.33
CA SER A 108 10.49 -9.35 -3.38
C SER A 108 9.95 -10.71 -2.90
N ASN A 109 10.00 -10.98 -1.59
CA ASN A 109 9.68 -12.29 -1.02
C ASN A 109 8.36 -12.31 -0.22
N VAL A 110 7.87 -11.15 0.23
CA VAL A 110 6.65 -11.05 1.04
C VAL A 110 5.53 -10.35 0.27
N LYS A 111 4.39 -11.03 0.13
CA LYS A 111 3.17 -10.48 -0.48
C LYS A 111 2.29 -9.83 0.59
N GLY A 112 1.59 -8.75 0.23
CA GLY A 112 0.58 -8.11 1.10
C GLY A 112 1.10 -7.15 2.16
N ILE A 113 2.42 -6.90 2.22
CA ILE A 113 3.02 -5.85 3.07
C ILE A 113 3.71 -4.85 2.15
N GLY A 114 3.05 -3.73 1.90
CA GLY A 114 3.56 -2.66 1.03
C GLY A 114 4.54 -1.71 1.72
N PRO A 115 5.14 -0.77 0.96
CA PRO A 115 6.08 0.24 1.49
C PRO A 115 5.59 1.02 2.71
N ALA A 116 4.29 1.32 2.79
CA ALA A 116 3.71 2.01 3.94
C ALA A 116 3.84 1.20 5.23
N MET A 117 3.45 -0.08 5.20
CA MET A 117 3.58 -0.97 6.35
C MET A 117 5.04 -1.26 6.68
N MET A 118 5.89 -1.50 5.67
CA MET A 118 7.33 -1.76 5.87
C MET A 118 8.00 -0.59 6.59
N SER A 119 7.82 0.63 6.06
CA SER A 119 8.43 1.83 6.63
C SER A 119 7.86 2.17 8.01
N GLU A 120 6.57 1.94 8.24
CA GLU A 120 5.95 2.11 9.55
C GLU A 120 6.53 1.16 10.61
N ILE A 121 6.67 -0.14 10.28
CA ILE A 121 7.29 -1.12 11.18
C ILE A 121 8.72 -0.70 11.51
N LEU A 122 9.51 -0.38 10.49
CA LEU A 122 10.90 0.03 10.63
C LEU A 122 11.04 1.30 11.48
N ALA A 123 10.22 2.32 11.24
CA ALA A 123 10.28 3.58 11.97
C ALA A 123 9.87 3.45 13.43
N HIS A 124 8.86 2.63 13.76
CA HIS A 124 8.47 2.45 15.16
C HIS A 124 9.50 1.66 15.97
N ILE A 125 10.23 0.73 15.34
CA ILE A 125 11.28 -0.05 16.00
C ILE A 125 12.59 0.74 16.05
N HIS A 126 12.95 1.41 14.95
CA HIS A 126 14.21 2.16 14.77
C HIS A 126 13.96 3.64 14.43
N PRO A 127 13.34 4.44 15.33
CA PRO A 127 12.86 5.79 15.02
C PRO A 127 13.98 6.78 14.70
N ASN A 128 15.21 6.50 15.12
CA ASN A 128 16.38 7.34 14.81
C ASN A 128 16.97 7.06 13.42
N GLU A 129 16.62 5.93 12.80
CA GLU A 129 17.28 5.43 11.59
C GLU A 129 16.34 5.25 10.41
N CYS A 130 15.05 5.02 10.66
CA CYS A 130 14.07 4.67 9.65
C CYS A 130 12.92 5.67 9.63
N ALA A 131 12.60 6.21 8.46
CA ALA A 131 11.49 7.13 8.28
C ALA A 131 10.21 6.39 7.84
N ILE A 132 9.05 6.95 8.19
CA ILE A 132 7.77 6.51 7.63
C ILE A 132 7.65 7.03 6.19
N TRP A 133 7.10 6.21 5.31
CA TRP A 133 6.70 6.61 3.96
C TRP A 133 5.27 6.20 3.68
N ASN A 134 4.41 7.17 3.40
CA ASN A 134 3.04 6.95 2.96
C ASN A 134 2.61 8.13 2.08
N ARG A 135 1.35 8.12 1.63
CA ARG A 135 0.81 9.22 0.83
C ARG A 135 0.86 10.57 1.53
N ARG A 136 0.67 10.64 2.85
CA ARG A 136 0.74 11.89 3.61
C ARG A 136 2.15 12.47 3.60
N VAL A 137 3.15 11.60 3.69
CA VAL A 137 4.56 11.98 3.53
C VAL A 137 4.83 12.47 2.12
N TYR A 138 4.35 11.78 1.09
CA TYR A 138 4.45 12.26 -0.29
C TYR A 138 3.80 13.64 -0.47
N GLU A 139 2.57 13.83 -0.01
CA GLU A 139 1.82 15.10 -0.10
C GLU A 139 2.56 16.24 0.60
N GLY A 140 3.03 16.00 1.83
CA GLY A 140 3.73 17.02 2.61
C GLY A 140 5.09 17.39 2.02
N LEU A 141 5.88 16.41 1.57
CA LEU A 141 7.16 16.67 0.93
C LEU A 141 7.00 17.34 -0.45
N SER A 142 5.94 16.98 -1.19
CA SER A 142 5.59 17.64 -2.45
C SER A 142 5.22 19.10 -2.23
N TYR A 143 4.45 19.37 -1.18
CA TYR A 143 4.10 20.74 -0.76
C TYR A 143 5.34 21.56 -0.36
N LEU A 144 6.35 20.92 0.24
CA LEU A 144 7.67 21.51 0.48
C LEU A 144 8.55 21.58 -0.78
N GLU A 145 8.02 21.39 -1.98
CA GLU A 145 8.74 21.47 -3.25
C GLU A 145 9.99 20.56 -3.29
N VAL A 146 9.89 19.37 -2.71
CA VAL A 146 10.89 18.32 -2.91
C VAL A 146 10.71 17.73 -4.30
N LYS A 147 11.78 17.71 -5.09
CA LYS A 147 11.78 17.16 -6.44
C LYS A 147 12.04 15.65 -6.42
N SER A 148 11.59 14.96 -7.46
CA SER A 148 11.89 13.54 -7.71
C SER A 148 11.39 12.57 -6.63
N LEU A 149 10.27 12.89 -5.98
CA LEU A 149 9.61 11.96 -5.06
C LEU A 149 9.01 10.77 -5.84
N PRO A 150 9.06 9.54 -5.29
CA PRO A 150 8.40 8.40 -5.91
C PRO A 150 6.89 8.56 -5.83
N ARG A 151 6.23 8.46 -6.98
CA ARG A 151 4.78 8.56 -7.14
C ARG A 151 4.09 7.21 -7.03
N HIS A 152 4.78 6.15 -7.45
CA HIS A 152 4.26 4.79 -7.50
C HIS A 152 5.10 3.86 -6.64
N ASN A 153 4.50 2.77 -6.13
CA ASN A 153 5.23 1.87 -5.25
C ASN A 153 6.39 1.17 -5.96
N TYR A 154 6.33 0.91 -7.27
CA TYR A 154 7.46 0.36 -8.02
C TYR A 154 8.75 1.18 -7.85
N GLN A 155 8.63 2.51 -7.70
CA GLN A 155 9.76 3.41 -7.50
C GLN A 155 10.34 3.37 -6.09
N LEU A 156 9.65 2.77 -5.11
CA LEU A 156 10.11 2.64 -3.73
C LEU A 156 11.07 1.46 -3.56
N THR A 157 12.21 1.55 -4.25
CA THR A 157 13.35 0.65 -4.03
C THR A 157 14.02 0.95 -2.69
N GLY A 158 14.90 0.05 -2.24
CA GLY A 158 15.68 0.25 -1.03
C GLY A 158 16.54 1.51 -1.06
N GLU A 159 17.14 1.82 -2.22
CA GLU A 159 17.91 3.04 -2.43
C GLU A 159 17.02 4.28 -2.35
N THR A 160 15.82 4.23 -2.93
CA THR A 160 14.84 5.32 -2.81
C THR A 160 14.37 5.50 -1.36
N TYR A 161 14.14 4.41 -0.63
CA TYR A 161 13.76 4.48 0.79
C TYR A 161 14.87 5.12 1.65
N LYS A 162 16.13 4.77 1.40
CA LYS A 162 17.30 5.39 2.04
C LYS A 162 17.39 6.89 1.76
N GLN A 163 17.15 7.30 0.51
CA GLN A 163 17.15 8.73 0.12
C GLN A 163 16.02 9.51 0.79
N ILE A 164 14.81 8.94 0.85
CA ILE A 164 13.66 9.52 1.56
C ILE A 164 13.98 9.67 3.05
N THR A 165 14.60 8.64 3.64
CA THR A 165 14.99 8.64 5.05
C THR A 165 15.99 9.76 5.33
N ALA A 166 17.03 9.90 4.49
CA ALA A 166 18.00 10.98 4.61
C ALA A 166 17.36 12.37 4.50
N LEU A 167 16.42 12.56 3.57
CA LEU A 167 15.66 13.80 3.44
C LEU A 167 14.85 14.13 4.70
N GLN A 168 14.19 13.13 5.29
CA GLN A 168 13.44 13.33 6.54
C GLN A 168 14.38 13.57 7.73
N SER A 169 15.58 12.97 7.74
CA SER A 169 16.62 13.31 8.73
C SER A 169 17.07 14.78 8.61
N ASP A 170 17.07 15.36 7.42
CA ASP A 170 17.35 16.79 7.27
C ASP A 170 16.24 17.66 7.88
N ILE A 171 14.98 17.26 7.77
CA ILE A 171 13.87 17.92 8.47
C ILE A 171 14.03 17.78 9.99
N ALA A 172 14.43 16.61 10.50
CA ALA A 172 14.73 16.42 11.93
C ALA A 172 15.82 17.39 12.43
N LYS A 173 16.86 17.63 11.62
CA LYS A 173 17.91 18.62 11.94
C LYS A 173 17.35 20.03 12.00
N GLU A 174 16.44 20.43 11.11
CA GLU A 174 15.79 21.74 11.16
C GLU A 174 14.91 21.90 12.41
N LEU A 175 14.12 20.88 12.77
CA LEU A 175 13.33 20.87 14.00
C LEU A 175 14.23 21.02 15.24
N THR A 176 15.37 20.32 15.26
CA THR A 176 16.37 20.41 16.32
C THR A 176 16.96 21.83 16.41
N ARG A 177 17.33 22.44 15.27
CA ARG A 177 17.83 23.83 15.24
C ARG A 177 16.79 24.84 15.71
N ALA A 178 15.50 24.55 15.52
CA ALA A 178 14.40 25.37 16.02
C ALA A 178 14.13 25.18 17.53
N GLY A 179 14.90 24.32 18.21
CA GLY A 179 14.90 24.16 19.66
C GLY A 179 14.15 22.93 20.19
N MET A 180 13.71 22.01 19.33
CA MET A 180 13.23 20.70 19.79
C MET A 180 14.39 19.85 20.29
N LYS A 181 14.14 19.07 21.35
CA LYS A 181 15.09 18.09 21.89
C LYS A 181 14.66 16.69 21.50
N ASP A 182 15.63 15.79 21.39
CA ASP A 182 15.39 14.36 21.16
C ASP A 182 14.50 14.07 19.94
N VAL A 183 14.75 14.81 18.85
CA VAL A 183 13.99 14.67 17.59
C VAL A 183 14.45 13.43 16.84
N ASP A 184 13.52 12.50 16.67
CA ASP A 184 13.63 11.32 15.82
C ASP A 184 12.74 11.46 14.56
N LEU A 185 12.68 10.40 13.74
CA LEU A 185 11.90 10.41 12.50
C LEU A 185 10.39 10.20 12.71
N ILE A 186 9.96 9.75 13.90
CA ILE A 186 8.54 9.71 14.27
C ILE A 186 8.03 11.12 14.55
N TRP A 187 8.86 11.98 15.15
CA TRP A 187 8.55 13.41 15.26
C TRP A 187 8.45 14.12 13.91
N VAL A 188 9.28 13.72 12.94
CA VAL A 188 9.18 14.22 11.56
C VAL A 188 7.89 13.77 10.90
N ASP A 189 7.51 12.49 11.01
CA ASP A 189 6.23 12.00 10.51
C ASP A 189 5.05 12.78 11.12
N TYR A 190 5.08 13.02 12.43
CA TYR A 190 4.02 13.78 13.09
C TYR A 190 3.96 15.23 12.62
N PHE A 191 5.12 15.89 12.47
CA PHE A 191 5.20 17.24 11.91
C PHE A 191 4.56 17.29 10.51
N ILE A 192 4.94 16.37 9.63
CA ILE A 192 4.40 16.28 8.27
C ILE A 192 2.88 16.07 8.32
N TRP A 193 2.42 15.10 9.11
CA TRP A 193 1.00 14.77 9.25
C TRP A 193 0.17 15.94 9.80
N LYS A 194 0.74 16.72 10.72
CA LYS A 194 0.04 17.82 11.39
C LYS A 194 0.00 19.10 10.55
N GLU A 195 1.14 19.49 10.01
CA GLU A 195 1.34 20.82 9.40
C GLU A 195 1.18 20.82 7.89
N LEU A 196 1.52 19.70 7.23
CA LEU A 196 1.66 19.66 5.77
C LEU A 196 0.52 18.88 5.09
N LYS A 197 -0.22 18.08 5.86
CA LYS A 197 -1.35 17.28 5.36
C LYS A 197 -2.40 18.15 4.66
N GLY A 198 -2.82 17.72 3.46
CA GLY A 198 -3.91 18.35 2.71
C GLY A 198 -3.53 19.65 1.98
N ASN A 199 -2.28 20.10 2.09
CA ASN A 199 -1.78 21.30 1.41
C ASN A 199 -1.06 21.00 0.08
N GLY A 200 -0.77 19.71 -0.20
CA GLY A 200 -0.19 19.28 -1.46
C GLY A 200 -1.20 19.25 -2.62
N PRO A 201 -0.75 19.41 -3.88
CA PRO A 201 -1.64 19.33 -5.04
C PRO A 201 -2.23 17.91 -5.15
N LEU A 202 -3.56 17.79 -5.03
CA LEU A 202 -4.28 16.53 -5.22
C LEU A 202 -4.21 16.02 -6.67
N LYS A 203 -3.99 16.92 -7.64
CA LYS A 203 -4.06 16.65 -9.08
C LYS A 203 -2.76 16.15 -9.71
N ASP A 204 -1.60 16.43 -9.11
CA ASP A 204 -0.30 16.19 -9.79
C ASP A 204 0.33 14.82 -9.45
N VAL A 205 -0.36 13.98 -8.67
CA VAL A 205 0.13 12.65 -8.25
C VAL A 205 0.15 11.66 -9.42
N TYR A 206 -0.73 11.85 -10.42
CA TYR A 206 -0.93 10.91 -11.53
C TYR A 206 -0.64 11.51 -12.91
N ASP A 207 -0.05 12.70 -12.98
CA ASP A 207 0.29 13.30 -14.27
C ASP A 207 1.35 12.44 -15.00
N ASP A 208 1.01 12.12 -16.25
CA ASP A 208 1.50 11.07 -17.14
C ASP A 208 2.88 10.45 -16.76
N PRO A 209 2.92 9.25 -16.17
CA PRO A 209 4.19 8.57 -15.94
C PRO A 209 4.83 8.27 -17.29
N LYS A 210 6.14 8.53 -17.40
CA LYS A 210 6.93 7.92 -18.48
C LYS A 210 6.66 6.41 -18.46
N PRO A 211 6.46 5.77 -19.64
CA PRO A 211 6.22 4.34 -19.70
C PRO A 211 7.33 3.59 -18.94
N VAL A 212 6.94 2.74 -18.00
CA VAL A 212 7.86 1.93 -17.21
C VAL A 212 8.51 0.91 -18.15
N THR A 213 9.79 1.09 -18.43
CA THR A 213 10.53 0.19 -19.34
C THR A 213 11.27 -0.91 -18.61
N ASP A 214 11.56 -0.72 -17.31
CA ASP A 214 12.28 -1.72 -16.54
C ASP A 214 11.40 -2.96 -16.27
N PRO A 215 11.88 -4.18 -16.56
CA PRO A 215 11.08 -5.39 -16.40
C PRO A 215 10.61 -5.64 -14.96
N GLN A 216 11.42 -5.30 -13.96
CA GLN A 216 11.15 -5.53 -12.55
C GLN A 216 10.17 -4.47 -12.03
N GLU A 217 10.37 -3.20 -12.36
CA GLU A 217 9.41 -2.12 -12.05
C GLU A 217 8.03 -2.40 -12.66
N THR A 218 8.00 -2.90 -13.90
CA THR A 218 6.74 -3.24 -14.56
C THR A 218 5.99 -4.38 -13.84
N LYS A 219 6.74 -5.35 -13.31
CA LYS A 219 6.17 -6.44 -12.52
C LYS A 219 5.61 -5.91 -11.20
N PHE A 220 6.33 -5.01 -10.53
CA PHE A 220 5.84 -4.39 -9.30
C PHE A 220 4.56 -3.58 -9.53
N LEU A 221 4.49 -2.80 -10.62
CA LEU A 221 3.28 -2.07 -10.97
C LEU A 221 2.10 -3.02 -11.24
N HIS A 222 2.35 -4.11 -11.97
CA HIS A 222 1.34 -5.14 -12.22
C HIS A 222 0.79 -5.72 -10.91
N ASP A 223 1.69 -6.18 -10.04
CA ASP A 223 1.32 -6.81 -8.77
C ASP A 223 0.61 -5.82 -7.84
N GLU A 224 1.04 -4.55 -7.81
CA GLU A 224 0.37 -3.48 -7.07
C GLU A 224 -1.07 -3.24 -7.55
N VAL A 225 -1.26 -3.08 -8.86
CA VAL A 225 -2.59 -2.82 -9.44
C VAL A 225 -3.51 -4.02 -9.17
N ARG A 226 -3.01 -5.24 -9.36
CA ARG A 226 -3.74 -6.48 -9.04
C ARG A 226 -4.18 -6.51 -7.57
N ASP A 227 -3.25 -6.27 -6.65
CA ASP A 227 -3.55 -6.36 -5.22
C ASP A 227 -4.56 -5.29 -4.80
N LYS A 228 -4.45 -4.07 -5.35
CA LYS A 228 -5.42 -2.99 -5.13
C LYS A 228 -6.81 -3.30 -5.69
N ILE A 229 -6.91 -3.93 -6.85
CA ILE A 229 -8.19 -4.44 -7.38
C ILE A 229 -8.80 -5.41 -6.38
N ALA A 230 -7.98 -6.32 -5.84
CA ALA A 230 -8.48 -7.31 -4.89
C ALA A 230 -9.01 -6.65 -3.60
N GLU A 231 -8.26 -5.69 -3.05
CA GLU A 231 -8.65 -4.94 -1.86
C GLU A 231 -9.94 -4.12 -2.07
N ILE A 232 -10.10 -3.47 -3.23
CA ILE A 232 -11.35 -2.80 -3.61
C ILE A 232 -12.52 -3.78 -3.53
N GLY A 233 -12.37 -4.98 -4.11
CA GLY A 233 -13.41 -6.00 -4.06
C GLY A 233 -13.79 -6.38 -2.63
N THR A 234 -12.78 -6.62 -1.78
CA THR A 234 -12.99 -6.93 -0.36
C THR A 234 -13.73 -5.81 0.36
N TRP A 235 -13.35 -4.54 0.15
CA TRP A 235 -14.02 -3.39 0.76
C TRP A 235 -15.45 -3.17 0.27
N LEU A 236 -15.76 -3.59 -0.95
CA LEU A 236 -17.13 -3.60 -1.48
C LEU A 236 -17.97 -4.79 -0.96
N GLY A 237 -17.40 -5.65 -0.09
CA GLY A 237 -18.07 -6.81 0.47
C GLY A 237 -18.10 -8.03 -0.45
N LEU A 238 -17.23 -8.07 -1.46
CA LEU A 238 -17.08 -9.19 -2.38
C LEU A 238 -15.99 -10.15 -1.88
N GLU A 239 -16.16 -11.44 -2.15
CA GLU A 239 -15.06 -12.39 -2.02
C GLU A 239 -14.05 -12.10 -3.11
N SER A 240 -12.80 -11.85 -2.71
CA SER A 240 -11.78 -11.35 -3.62
C SER A 240 -10.51 -12.19 -3.51
N ASN A 241 -10.01 -12.66 -4.66
CA ASN A 241 -8.85 -13.53 -4.73
C ASN A 241 -7.91 -13.09 -5.85
N THR A 242 -6.61 -13.33 -5.66
CA THR A 242 -5.56 -13.00 -6.64
C THR A 242 -4.93 -14.26 -7.21
N GLU A 243 -4.45 -14.18 -8.46
CA GLU A 243 -3.75 -15.26 -9.17
C GLU A 243 -4.49 -16.62 -9.15
N ILE A 244 -5.81 -16.61 -9.34
CA ILE A 244 -6.70 -17.77 -9.18
C ILE A 244 -7.09 -18.39 -10.52
N THR A 245 -7.26 -19.72 -10.55
CA THR A 245 -7.77 -20.43 -11.73
C THR A 245 -9.30 -20.39 -11.74
N VAL A 246 -9.89 -19.76 -12.76
CA VAL A 246 -11.36 -19.58 -12.89
C VAL A 246 -11.98 -20.63 -13.81
N SER A 247 -11.22 -21.11 -14.80
CA SER A 247 -11.62 -22.17 -15.72
C SER A 247 -10.38 -22.94 -16.20
N ARG A 248 -10.58 -24.07 -16.89
CA ARG A 248 -9.47 -24.92 -17.35
C ARG A 248 -8.51 -24.13 -18.25
N GLY A 249 -7.30 -23.89 -17.75
CA GLY A 249 -6.26 -23.14 -18.45
C GLY A 249 -6.46 -21.62 -18.46
N SER A 250 -7.24 -21.08 -17.53
CA SER A 250 -7.38 -19.63 -17.27
C SER A 250 -7.06 -19.33 -15.81
N ARG A 251 -5.85 -18.80 -15.58
CA ARG A 251 -5.41 -18.25 -14.30
C ARG A 251 -5.37 -16.74 -14.46
N VAL A 252 -6.17 -16.03 -13.69
CA VAL A 252 -6.42 -14.59 -13.85
C VAL A 252 -5.82 -13.82 -12.69
N ASP A 253 -5.58 -12.53 -12.90
CA ASP A 253 -4.91 -11.70 -11.90
C ASP A 253 -5.76 -11.47 -10.65
N ALA A 254 -7.04 -11.12 -10.82
CA ALA A 254 -7.96 -10.98 -9.71
C ALA A 254 -9.40 -11.38 -10.08
N ILE A 255 -10.18 -11.74 -9.07
CA ILE A 255 -11.63 -11.92 -9.20
C ILE A 255 -12.36 -11.19 -8.10
N TRP A 256 -13.58 -10.75 -8.40
CA TRP A 256 -14.59 -10.42 -7.40
C TRP A 256 -15.77 -11.39 -7.53
N GLU A 257 -16.14 -12.02 -6.42
CA GLU A 257 -17.19 -13.02 -6.33
C GLU A 257 -18.26 -12.62 -5.32
N ALA A 258 -19.52 -12.79 -5.68
CA ALA A 258 -20.67 -12.63 -4.80
C ALA A 258 -21.54 -13.88 -4.84
N THR A 259 -21.82 -14.44 -3.66
CA THR A 259 -22.76 -15.56 -3.51
C THR A 259 -24.19 -15.02 -3.39
N ILE A 260 -25.09 -15.51 -4.25
CA ILE A 260 -26.50 -15.12 -4.27
C ILE A 260 -27.34 -16.21 -3.62
N GLY A 261 -27.43 -16.18 -2.29
CA GLY A 261 -28.18 -17.16 -1.51
C GLY A 261 -27.81 -18.60 -1.87
N ASN A 262 -28.81 -19.43 -2.14
CA ASN A 262 -28.62 -20.79 -2.66
C ASN A 262 -28.74 -20.89 -4.20
N MET A 263 -28.85 -19.76 -4.91
CA MET A 263 -29.08 -19.73 -6.35
C MET A 263 -27.79 -19.85 -7.17
N GLY A 264 -26.65 -19.52 -6.57
CA GLY A 264 -25.34 -19.63 -7.20
C GLY A 264 -24.45 -18.43 -6.87
N ARG A 265 -23.53 -18.12 -7.78
CA ARG A 265 -22.51 -17.09 -7.62
C ARG A 265 -22.33 -16.26 -8.87
N VAL A 266 -21.91 -15.01 -8.69
CA VAL A 266 -21.56 -14.07 -9.76
C VAL A 266 -20.09 -13.72 -9.62
N ILE A 267 -19.34 -13.87 -10.72
CA ILE A 267 -17.90 -13.62 -10.77
C ILE A 267 -17.61 -12.52 -11.80
N TYR A 268 -16.77 -11.56 -11.40
CA TYR A 268 -16.09 -10.61 -12.28
C TYR A 268 -14.61 -10.94 -12.30
N VAL A 269 -14.04 -11.01 -13.49
CA VAL A 269 -12.64 -11.40 -13.71
C VAL A 269 -11.84 -10.18 -14.15
N PHE A 270 -10.65 -9.99 -13.59
CA PHE A 270 -9.75 -8.90 -13.90
C PHE A 270 -8.42 -9.45 -14.40
N GLU A 271 -7.91 -8.86 -15.47
CA GLU A 271 -6.55 -9.10 -15.98
C GLU A 271 -5.83 -7.75 -16.10
N VAL A 272 -4.65 -7.65 -15.51
CA VAL A 272 -3.82 -6.46 -15.49
C VAL A 272 -2.78 -6.55 -16.60
N GLN A 273 -2.78 -5.58 -17.50
CA GLN A 273 -1.84 -5.49 -18.61
C GLN A 273 -0.94 -4.28 -18.42
N THR A 274 0.27 -4.51 -17.93
CA THR A 274 1.32 -3.48 -17.92
C THR A 274 2.33 -3.69 -19.05
N LYS A 275 2.55 -4.94 -19.48
CA LYS A 275 3.39 -5.33 -20.63
C LYS A 275 2.98 -6.70 -21.16
N GLY A 276 3.45 -7.05 -22.36
CA GLY A 276 3.30 -8.39 -22.94
C GLY A 276 2.29 -8.43 -24.08
N SER A 277 1.88 -9.64 -24.45
CA SER A 277 0.98 -9.85 -25.60
C SER A 277 -0.47 -9.58 -25.21
N ILE A 278 -1.10 -8.62 -25.88
CA ILE A 278 -2.55 -8.36 -25.79
C ILE A 278 -3.34 -9.62 -26.17
N ASP A 279 -2.83 -10.44 -27.08
CA ASP A 279 -3.50 -11.68 -27.49
C ASP A 279 -3.55 -12.69 -26.35
N SER A 280 -2.49 -12.77 -25.53
CA SER A 280 -2.49 -13.63 -24.34
C SER A 280 -3.54 -13.21 -23.32
N LEU A 281 -3.65 -11.89 -23.05
CA LEU A 281 -4.70 -11.33 -22.20
C LEU A 281 -6.09 -11.67 -22.73
N ILE A 282 -6.32 -11.44 -24.03
CA ILE A 282 -7.61 -11.68 -24.67
C ILE A 282 -7.98 -13.16 -24.60
N VAL A 283 -7.02 -14.06 -24.87
CA VAL A 283 -7.24 -15.50 -24.77
C VAL A 283 -7.55 -15.91 -23.34
N ASN A 284 -6.87 -15.34 -22.34
CA ASN A 284 -7.12 -15.65 -20.93
C ASN A 284 -8.52 -15.20 -20.50
N LEU A 285 -8.89 -13.95 -20.80
CA LEU A 285 -10.23 -13.42 -20.55
C LEU A 285 -11.32 -14.20 -21.29
N PHE A 286 -11.09 -14.58 -22.54
CA PHE A 286 -12.06 -15.38 -23.29
C PHE A 286 -12.25 -16.78 -22.70
N LYS A 287 -11.17 -17.42 -22.24
CA LYS A 287 -11.26 -18.74 -21.57
C LYS A 287 -12.00 -18.65 -20.23
N SER A 288 -11.87 -17.55 -19.48
CA SER A 288 -12.56 -17.40 -18.20
C SER A 288 -14.09 -17.35 -18.38
N LEU A 289 -14.57 -16.81 -19.50
CA LEU A 289 -16.00 -16.80 -19.88
C LEU A 289 -16.62 -18.19 -20.08
N ASN A 290 -15.83 -19.25 -20.18
CA ASN A 290 -16.35 -20.63 -20.19
C ASN A 290 -16.93 -21.05 -18.83
N ASN A 291 -16.64 -20.30 -17.76
CA ASN A 291 -17.29 -20.49 -16.47
C ASN A 291 -18.64 -19.72 -16.46
N PRO A 292 -19.79 -20.42 -16.33
CA PRO A 292 -21.11 -19.77 -16.38
C PRO A 292 -21.37 -18.72 -15.30
N ALA A 293 -20.63 -18.78 -14.18
CA ALA A 293 -20.72 -17.77 -13.12
C ALA A 293 -20.09 -16.43 -13.52
N VAL A 294 -19.22 -16.41 -14.55
CA VAL A 294 -18.54 -15.19 -15.00
C VAL A 294 -19.49 -14.31 -15.81
N GLN A 295 -19.88 -13.19 -15.20
CA GLN A 295 -20.80 -12.22 -15.80
C GLN A 295 -20.06 -11.16 -16.61
N GLY A 296 -18.83 -10.80 -16.21
CA GLY A 296 -18.02 -9.82 -16.90
C GLY A 296 -16.53 -10.07 -16.77
N VAL A 297 -15.78 -9.59 -17.76
CA VAL A 297 -14.31 -9.60 -17.78
C VAL A 297 -13.82 -8.17 -17.94
N VAL A 298 -12.78 -7.81 -17.19
CA VAL A 298 -12.23 -6.46 -17.13
C VAL A 298 -10.74 -6.51 -17.47
N ALA A 299 -10.34 -5.80 -18.51
CA ALA A 299 -8.94 -5.55 -18.81
C ALA A 299 -8.49 -4.24 -18.14
N VAL A 300 -7.44 -4.28 -17.35
CA VAL A 300 -6.91 -3.12 -16.63
C VAL A 300 -5.56 -2.72 -17.21
N SER A 301 -5.42 -1.50 -17.72
CA SER A 301 -4.18 -1.07 -18.41
C SER A 301 -4.09 0.45 -18.50
N ASP A 302 -3.07 0.97 -19.19
CA ASP A 302 -3.01 2.40 -19.56
C ASP A 302 -3.98 2.72 -20.70
N ALA A 303 -4.35 4.00 -20.82
CA ALA A 303 -5.23 4.51 -21.87
C ALA A 303 -4.83 4.08 -23.30
N GLN A 304 -3.53 4.02 -23.63
CA GLN A 304 -3.09 3.64 -24.98
C GLN A 304 -3.29 2.15 -25.25
N GLN A 305 -3.01 1.30 -24.28
CA GLN A 305 -3.21 -0.15 -24.36
C GLN A 305 -4.69 -0.52 -24.35
N ILE A 306 -5.51 0.19 -23.57
CA ILE A 306 -6.97 -0.02 -23.55
C ILE A 306 -7.56 0.11 -24.97
N GLU A 307 -7.17 1.12 -25.73
CA GLU A 307 -7.66 1.30 -27.10
C GLU A 307 -7.25 0.13 -28.01
N LYS A 308 -6.01 -0.38 -27.88
CA LYS A 308 -5.55 -1.56 -28.61
C LYS A 308 -6.33 -2.82 -28.24
N ILE A 309 -6.57 -3.04 -26.94
CA ILE A 309 -7.35 -4.16 -26.41
C ILE A 309 -8.77 -4.12 -26.97
N ARG A 310 -9.43 -2.95 -26.95
CA ARG A 310 -10.77 -2.76 -27.52
C ARG A 310 -10.81 -3.09 -29.01
N ALA A 311 -9.84 -2.59 -29.77
CA ALA A 311 -9.74 -2.84 -31.21
C ALA A 311 -9.57 -4.34 -31.52
N HIS A 312 -8.68 -5.04 -30.80
CA HIS A 312 -8.47 -6.48 -30.98
C HIS A 312 -9.71 -7.30 -30.58
N ALA A 313 -10.40 -6.92 -29.51
CA ALA A 313 -11.58 -7.63 -29.02
C ALA A 313 -12.85 -7.39 -29.87
N ALA A 314 -12.91 -6.30 -30.64
CA ALA A 314 -14.10 -5.92 -31.42
C ALA A 314 -14.57 -7.02 -32.39
N GLY A 315 -13.63 -7.79 -32.96
CA GLY A 315 -13.92 -8.90 -33.87
C GLY A 315 -14.36 -10.21 -33.20
N MET A 316 -14.31 -10.30 -31.87
CA MET A 316 -14.55 -11.54 -31.13
C MET A 316 -15.95 -11.56 -30.50
N ALA A 317 -16.90 -12.18 -31.22
CA ALA A 317 -18.27 -12.39 -30.74
C ALA A 317 -18.27 -13.12 -29.38
N GLY A 318 -19.01 -12.58 -28.41
CA GLY A 318 -19.08 -13.10 -27.04
C GLY A 318 -18.12 -12.42 -26.05
N LEU A 319 -16.89 -12.08 -26.47
CA LEU A 319 -15.97 -11.30 -25.65
C LEU A 319 -16.36 -9.82 -25.62
N SER A 320 -16.60 -9.24 -26.80
CA SER A 320 -16.84 -7.80 -26.96
C SER A 320 -18.03 -7.28 -26.14
N ALA A 321 -19.07 -8.10 -25.93
CA ALA A 321 -20.24 -7.75 -25.14
C ALA A 321 -19.98 -7.72 -23.62
N LYS A 322 -19.04 -8.56 -23.14
CA LYS A 322 -18.74 -8.74 -21.71
C LYS A 322 -17.44 -8.05 -21.28
N LEU A 323 -16.59 -7.65 -22.22
CA LEU A 323 -15.34 -6.97 -21.95
C LEU A 323 -15.57 -5.52 -21.52
N LYS A 324 -15.02 -5.17 -20.36
CA LYS A 324 -14.87 -3.81 -19.87
C LYS A 324 -13.37 -3.49 -19.79
N CYS A 325 -13.06 -2.20 -19.77
CA CYS A 325 -11.69 -1.74 -19.57
C CYS A 325 -11.69 -0.72 -18.43
N TRP A 326 -10.62 -0.73 -17.64
CA TRP A 326 -10.42 0.19 -16.53
C TRP A 326 -8.99 0.72 -16.58
N ASP A 327 -8.82 2.04 -16.55
CA ASP A 327 -7.47 2.62 -16.45
C ASP A 327 -6.86 2.29 -15.08
N TYR A 328 -5.62 1.81 -15.05
CA TYR A 328 -4.99 1.50 -13.77
C TYR A 328 -4.81 2.73 -12.88
N GLN A 329 -4.68 3.94 -13.44
CA GLN A 329 -4.62 5.18 -12.65
C GLN A 329 -5.94 5.41 -11.91
N ASP A 330 -7.07 5.16 -12.58
CA ASP A 330 -8.39 5.23 -11.96
C ASP A 330 -8.54 4.15 -10.85
N VAL A 331 -7.98 2.95 -11.05
CA VAL A 331 -7.92 1.92 -9.99
C VAL A 331 -7.19 2.45 -8.76
N LEU A 332 -6.04 3.10 -8.94
CA LEU A 332 -5.26 3.66 -7.82
C LEU A 332 -6.05 4.74 -7.07
N ILE A 333 -6.76 5.62 -7.80
CA ILE A 333 -7.59 6.69 -7.23
C ILE A 333 -8.80 6.13 -6.47
N VAL A 334 -9.47 5.12 -7.04
CA VAL A 334 -10.64 4.48 -6.42
C VAL A 334 -10.23 3.73 -5.15
N HIS A 335 -9.12 3.00 -5.20
CA HIS A 335 -8.55 2.32 -4.04
C HIS A 335 -8.34 3.29 -2.89
N GLU A 336 -7.63 4.39 -3.14
CA GLU A 336 -7.36 5.41 -2.13
C GLU A 336 -8.64 6.07 -1.59
N SER A 337 -9.61 6.32 -2.47
CA SER A 337 -10.87 6.92 -2.06
C SER A 337 -11.65 6.01 -1.11
N LEU A 338 -11.68 4.71 -1.40
CA LEU A 338 -12.30 3.71 -0.53
C LEU A 338 -11.54 3.53 0.78
N GLU A 339 -10.21 3.54 0.76
CA GLU A 339 -9.39 3.50 1.96
C GLU A 339 -9.76 4.62 2.93
N ARG A 340 -9.85 5.87 2.44
CA ARG A 340 -10.24 7.04 3.26
C ARG A 340 -11.66 6.93 3.82
N VAL A 341 -12.59 6.43 3.03
CA VAL A 341 -13.98 6.20 3.48
C VAL A 341 -13.99 5.18 4.59
N ASN A 342 -13.28 4.06 4.42
CA ASN A 342 -13.22 3.00 5.41
C ASN A 342 -12.50 3.44 6.69
N GLU A 343 -11.38 4.19 6.60
CA GLU A 343 -10.72 4.78 7.78
C GLU A 343 -11.69 5.63 8.60
N SER A 344 -12.46 6.49 7.94
CA SER A 344 -13.45 7.34 8.61
C SER A 344 -14.56 6.53 9.25
N ILE A 345 -15.08 5.50 8.58
CA ILE A 345 -16.15 4.63 9.12
C ILE A 345 -15.63 3.80 10.29
N ASN A 346 -14.43 3.24 10.18
CA ASN A 346 -13.84 2.38 11.21
C ASN A 346 -13.55 3.15 12.51
N SER A 347 -13.28 4.46 12.43
CA SER A 347 -13.13 5.31 13.62
C SER A 347 -14.40 5.42 14.48
N LEU A 348 -15.56 5.00 13.97
CA LEU A 348 -16.81 4.92 14.72
C LEU A 348 -16.91 3.65 15.59
N GLU A 349 -15.96 2.72 15.46
CA GLU A 349 -15.86 1.49 16.28
C GLU A 349 -17.15 0.64 16.27
N LEU A 350 -17.86 0.61 15.13
CA LEU A 350 -19.15 -0.08 15.00
C LEU A 350 -19.06 -1.61 15.11
N VAL A 351 -17.87 -2.19 14.91
CA VAL A 351 -17.62 -3.63 14.98
C VAL A 351 -16.40 -3.88 15.88
N PRO A 352 -16.50 -4.77 16.88
CA PRO A 352 -15.36 -5.13 17.72
C PRO A 352 -14.25 -5.80 16.89
N GLN A 353 -13.00 -5.48 17.21
CA GLN A 353 -11.81 -5.99 16.51
C GLN A 353 -11.54 -7.50 16.74
N SER A 354 -12.24 -8.14 17.66
CA SER A 354 -12.01 -9.52 18.11
C SER A 354 -12.77 -10.59 17.33
N PHE A 355 -13.36 -10.26 16.18
CA PHE A 355 -14.17 -11.18 15.37
C PHE A 355 -13.47 -11.62 14.09
#